data_AF-A0A553GSE4-F1
#
_entry.id   AF-A0A553GSE4-F1
#
_cell.length_a   1.000
_cell.length_b   1.000
_cell.length_c   1.000
_cell.angle_alpha   90.00
_cell.angle_beta   90.00
_cell.angle_gamma   90.00
#
_symmetry.space_group_name_H-M   'P 1'
#
loop_
_entity.id
_entity.type
_entity.pdbx_description
1 polymer ?
#
loop_
_entity_poly.entity_id
_entity_poly.type
_entity_poly.pdbx_seq_one_letter_code
_entity_poly.pdbx_strand_id
1 'polypeptide(L)'
;MNYKVLPKKNPAKPESQPKYYGSIVRPENISLEKLAKRIAEVSPVNELDTETVLVAFTRILPEFLTEGATVELGNLGYLRVSLSSEGVEIEEDFQSKHIKGNKVRFQPSVKVKDAMKNVKYTKVK
;
A
#
# COMPACT_ATOMS: atom_id res chain seq x y z
N MET A 1 9.68 5.39 -14.73
CA MET A 1 10.09 5.38 -13.31
C MET A 1 11.60 5.43 -13.24
N ASN A 2 12.14 6.40 -12.51
CA ASN A 2 13.59 6.59 -12.40
C ASN A 2 14.15 5.67 -11.31
N TYR A 3 15.31 5.07 -11.55
CA TYR A 3 15.99 4.22 -10.57
C TYR A 3 17.49 4.46 -10.54
N LYS A 4 18.11 4.23 -9.38
CA LYS A 4 19.56 4.15 -9.18
C LYS A 4 19.96 2.72 -8.86
N VAL A 5 21.21 2.38 -9.13
CA VAL A 5 21.78 1.07 -8.80
C VAL A 5 22.66 1.25 -7.57
N LEU A 6 22.29 0.58 -6.46
CA LEU A 6 22.98 0.72 -5.18
C LEU A 6 23.50 -0.64 -4.70
N PRO A 7 24.72 -0.72 -4.15
CA PRO A 7 25.20 -1.93 -3.51
C PRO A 7 24.46 -2.16 -2.18
N LYS A 8 24.00 -3.39 -1.94
CA LYS A 8 23.45 -3.83 -0.65
C LYS A 8 24.13 -5.12 -0.20
N LYS A 9 24.52 -5.16 1.07
CA LYS A 9 24.96 -6.38 1.73
C LYS A 9 23.74 -7.23 2.09
N ASN A 10 23.91 -8.55 2.05
CA ASN A 10 22.88 -9.47 2.50
C ASN A 10 22.95 -9.60 4.04
N PRO A 11 21.91 -9.20 4.79
CA PRO A 11 21.91 -9.33 6.26
C PRO A 11 22.02 -10.79 6.74
N ALA A 12 21.52 -11.75 5.97
CA ALA A 12 21.59 -13.17 6.30
C ALA A 12 22.97 -13.81 6.01
N LYS A 13 23.83 -13.13 5.22
CA LYS A 13 25.19 -13.59 4.88
C LYS A 13 26.16 -12.39 4.90
N PRO A 14 26.54 -11.89 6.08
CA PRO A 14 27.30 -10.65 6.22
C PRO A 14 28.68 -10.67 5.53
N GLU A 15 29.29 -11.85 5.42
CA GLU A 15 30.60 -12.03 4.79
C GLU A 15 30.57 -12.08 3.25
N SER A 16 29.38 -12.15 2.66
CA SER A 16 29.25 -12.15 1.20
C SER A 16 29.50 -10.77 0.60
N GLN A 17 30.10 -10.74 -0.59
CA GLN A 17 30.28 -9.49 -1.33
C GLN A 17 28.93 -8.79 -1.60
N PRO A 18 28.86 -7.45 -1.53
CA PRO A 18 27.64 -6.71 -1.81
C PRO A 18 27.10 -6.99 -3.22
N LYS A 19 25.78 -7.15 -3.34
CA LYS A 19 25.09 -7.24 -4.64
C LYS A 19 24.46 -5.89 -4.98
N TYR A 20 24.33 -5.61 -6.27
CA TYR A 20 23.72 -4.37 -6.75
C TYR A 20 22.22 -4.55 -6.98
N TYR A 21 21.42 -3.60 -6.49
CA TYR A 21 19.97 -3.60 -6.61
C TYR A 21 19.46 -2.28 -7.18
N GLY A 22 18.41 -2.36 -8.00
CA GLY A 22 17.65 -1.18 -8.40
C GLY A 22 16.90 -0.58 -7.20
N SER A 23 17.04 0.72 -7.00
CA SER A 23 16.29 1.49 -6.01
C SER A 23 15.56 2.62 -6.71
N ILE A 24 14.25 2.74 -6.48
CA ILE A 24 13.42 3.77 -7.08
C ILE A 24 13.87 5.14 -6.56
N VAL A 25 14.11 6.08 -7.48
CA VAL A 25 14.24 7.49 -7.16
C VAL A 25 12.84 8.06 -7.04
N ARG A 26 12.40 8.32 -5.81
CA ARG A 26 11.08 8.88 -5.52
C ARG A 26 11.10 10.37 -5.86
N PRO A 27 10.16 10.86 -6.70
CA PRO A 27 10.13 12.28 -7.07
C PRO A 27 9.76 13.15 -5.87
N GLU A 28 8.63 12.84 -5.24
CA GLU A 28 8.09 13.54 -4.07
C GLU A 28 7.02 12.67 -3.40
N ASN A 29 6.66 13.00 -2.16
CA ASN A 29 5.46 12.46 -1.52
C ASN A 29 4.25 13.29 -1.95
N ILE A 30 3.18 12.63 -2.39
CA ILE A 30 1.93 13.31 -2.76
C ILE A 30 1.05 13.40 -1.51
N SER A 31 0.72 14.62 -1.06
CA SER A 31 -0.19 14.89 0.06
C SER A 31 -1.66 14.77 -0.36
N LEU A 32 -2.57 14.69 0.62
CA LEU A 32 -4.02 14.71 0.36
C LEU A 32 -4.45 16.03 -0.30
N GLU A 33 -3.93 17.17 0.16
CA GLU A 33 -4.14 18.49 -0.44
C GLU A 33 -3.76 18.49 -1.94
N LYS A 34 -2.53 18.03 -2.27
CA LYS A 34 -2.06 17.98 -3.66
C LYS A 34 -2.88 17.01 -4.51
N LEU A 35 -3.35 15.91 -3.93
CA LEU A 35 -4.24 14.97 -4.60
C LEU A 35 -5.64 15.59 -4.83
N ALA A 36 -6.19 16.28 -3.83
CA ALA A 36 -7.49 16.97 -3.90
C ALA A 36 -7.48 18.03 -5.00
N LYS A 37 -6.44 18.85 -5.05
CA LYS A 37 -6.22 19.82 -6.13
C LYS A 37 -6.25 19.15 -7.50
N ARG A 38 -5.51 18.06 -7.68
CA ARG A 38 -5.45 17.35 -8.96
C ARG A 38 -6.80 16.72 -9.35
N ILE A 39 -7.60 16.28 -8.38
CA ILE A 39 -8.95 15.77 -8.63
C ILE A 39 -9.90 16.91 -9.02
N ALA A 40 -9.83 18.06 -8.34
CA ALA A 40 -10.64 19.23 -8.66
C ALA A 40 -10.35 19.77 -10.07
N GLU A 41 -9.12 19.65 -10.57
CA GLU A 41 -8.77 20.00 -11.96
C GLU A 41 -9.46 19.12 -13.03
N VAL A 42 -9.90 17.92 -12.67
CA VAL A 42 -10.48 16.93 -13.61
C VAL A 42 -11.93 16.56 -13.26
N SER A 43 -12.55 17.28 -12.34
CA SER A 43 -13.91 17.03 -11.87
C SER A 43 -14.64 18.36 -11.61
N PRO A 44 -15.99 18.37 -11.53
CA PRO A 44 -16.73 19.60 -11.23
C PRO A 44 -16.72 20.00 -9.75
N VAL A 45 -16.06 19.22 -8.88
CA VAL A 45 -15.99 19.49 -7.43
C VAL A 45 -14.81 20.40 -7.14
N ASN A 46 -15.01 21.41 -6.29
CA ASN A 46 -13.92 22.30 -5.91
C ASN A 46 -12.88 21.61 -5.00
N GLU A 47 -11.71 22.21 -4.88
CA GLU A 47 -10.58 21.66 -4.13
C GLU A 47 -10.89 21.47 -2.63
N LEU A 48 -11.53 22.46 -1.99
CA LEU A 48 -11.84 22.44 -0.56
C LEU A 48 -12.81 21.32 -0.19
N ASP A 49 -13.86 21.15 -1.00
CA ASP A 49 -14.84 20.07 -0.81
C ASP A 49 -14.18 18.71 -1.07
N THR A 50 -13.34 18.60 -2.11
CA THR A 50 -12.61 17.37 -2.41
C THR A 50 -11.68 16.97 -1.27
N GLU A 51 -10.92 17.91 -0.72
CA GLU A 51 -10.04 17.66 0.43
C GLU A 51 -10.85 17.21 1.65
N THR A 52 -11.97 17.88 1.93
CA THR A 52 -12.85 17.54 3.05
C THR A 52 -13.37 16.11 2.94
N VAL A 53 -13.79 15.68 1.74
CA VAL A 53 -14.24 14.31 1.48
C VAL A 53 -13.10 13.30 1.67
N LEU A 54 -11.89 13.60 1.18
CA LEU A 54 -10.73 12.72 1.36
C LEU A 54 -10.33 12.59 2.84
N VAL A 55 -10.38 13.68 3.60
CA VAL A 55 -10.13 13.66 5.06
C VAL A 55 -11.21 12.83 5.76
N ALA A 56 -12.49 13.03 5.44
CA ALA A 56 -13.58 12.24 5.99
C ALA A 56 -13.40 10.74 5.69
N PHE A 57 -13.01 10.40 4.45
CA PHE A 57 -12.70 9.03 4.05
C PHE A 57 -11.61 8.41 4.93
N THR A 58 -10.54 9.15 5.25
CA THR A 58 -9.46 8.63 6.13
C THR A 58 -9.91 8.37 7.58
N ARG A 59 -10.99 9.02 8.03
CA ARG A 59 -11.55 8.84 9.38
C ARG A 59 -12.53 7.68 9.46
N ILE A 60 -13.34 7.50 8.41
CA ILE A 60 -14.40 6.48 8.35
C ILE A 60 -13.81 5.10 7.99
N LEU A 61 -12.83 5.07 7.08
CA LEU A 61 -12.27 3.81 6.59
C LEU A 61 -11.76 2.86 7.70
N PRO A 62 -11.08 3.31 8.76
CA PRO A 62 -10.67 2.46 9.87
C PRO A 62 -11.82 1.72 10.57
N GLU A 63 -13.01 2.33 10.69
CA GLU A 63 -14.16 1.74 11.39
C GLU A 63 -14.55 0.40 10.74
N PHE A 64 -14.76 0.41 9.42
CA PHE A 64 -15.05 -0.79 8.64
C PHE A 64 -13.92 -1.82 8.67
N LEU A 65 -12.66 -1.37 8.64
CA LEU A 65 -11.53 -2.29 8.69
C LEU A 65 -11.41 -2.98 10.05
N THR A 66 -11.71 -2.29 11.15
CA THR A 66 -11.67 -2.91 12.49
C THR A 66 -12.74 -3.99 12.68
N GLU A 67 -13.85 -3.91 11.96
CA GLU A 67 -14.89 -4.95 11.89
C GLU A 67 -14.49 -6.14 11.00
N GLY A 68 -13.33 -6.08 10.33
CA GLY A 68 -12.87 -7.11 9.40
C GLY A 68 -13.49 -7.01 8.01
N ALA A 69 -14.19 -5.91 7.68
CA ALA A 69 -14.79 -5.72 6.38
C ALA A 69 -13.72 -5.59 5.28
N THR A 70 -14.11 -5.98 4.06
CA THR A 70 -13.35 -5.69 2.85
C THR A 70 -13.97 -4.47 2.17
N VAL A 71 -13.20 -3.39 2.06
CA VAL A 71 -13.63 -2.14 1.42
C VAL A 71 -13.20 -2.16 -0.05
N GLU A 72 -14.17 -2.20 -0.95
CA GLU A 72 -13.95 -2.10 -2.40
C GLU A 72 -13.82 -0.62 -2.83
N LEU A 73 -12.71 -0.30 -3.49
CA LEU A 73 -12.42 1.04 -4.04
C LEU A 73 -12.52 1.03 -5.58
N GLY A 74 -13.43 0.20 -6.10
CA GLY A 74 -13.69 -0.01 -7.52
C GLY A 74 -12.42 -0.32 -8.32
N ASN A 75 -12.16 0.49 -9.35
CA ASN A 75 -11.02 0.31 -10.26
C ASN A 75 -9.64 0.48 -9.59
N LEU A 76 -9.56 0.90 -8.33
CA LEU A 76 -8.30 0.94 -7.59
C LEU A 76 -7.96 -0.45 -7.00
N GLY A 77 -8.94 -1.11 -6.40
CA GLY A 77 -8.77 -2.42 -5.77
C GLY A 77 -9.52 -2.54 -4.45
N TYR A 78 -8.99 -3.35 -3.53
CA TYR A 78 -9.61 -3.67 -2.25
C TYR A 78 -8.68 -3.35 -1.09
N LEU A 79 -9.23 -2.84 0.00
CA LEU A 79 -8.59 -2.81 1.31
C LEU A 79 -9.23 -3.87 2.19
N ARG A 80 -8.43 -4.77 2.75
CA ARG A 80 -8.92 -5.82 3.66
C ARG A 80 -7.96 -6.06 4.82
N VAL A 81 -8.48 -6.61 5.90
CA VAL A 81 -7.65 -7.05 7.02
C VAL A 81 -7.17 -8.49 6.79
N SER A 82 -5.91 -8.73 7.15
CA SER A 82 -5.32 -10.06 7.19
C SER A 82 -4.84 -10.33 8.60
N LEU A 83 -5.26 -11.47 9.15
CA LEU A 83 -4.87 -11.95 10.46
C LEU A 83 -3.62 -12.84 10.37
N SER A 84 -2.78 -12.79 11.40
CA SER A 84 -1.64 -13.69 11.59
C SER A 84 -1.79 -14.36 12.95
N SER A 85 -1.63 -15.68 13.00
CA SER A 85 -1.71 -16.46 14.23
C SER A 85 -0.60 -17.50 14.33
N GLU A 86 -0.46 -18.08 15.52
CA GLU A 86 0.19 -19.37 15.72
C GLU A 86 -0.73 -20.49 15.27
N GLY A 87 -0.14 -21.54 14.70
CA GLY A 87 -0.86 -22.78 14.42
C GLY A 87 -0.98 -23.58 15.71
N VAL A 88 -2.12 -24.22 15.89
CA VAL A 88 -2.36 -25.23 16.93
C VAL A 88 -2.68 -26.56 16.25
N GLU A 89 -2.44 -27.67 16.94
CA GLU A 89 -2.67 -29.01 16.38
C GLU A 89 -4.18 -29.37 16.34
N ILE A 90 -4.96 -28.83 17.27
CA ILE A 90 -6.37 -29.15 17.50
C ILE A 90 -7.18 -27.85 17.53
N GLU A 91 -8.34 -27.81 16.85
CA GLU A 91 -9.15 -26.59 16.70
C GLU A 91 -9.61 -26.04 18.05
N GLU A 92 -9.99 -26.92 18.97
CA GLU A 92 -10.46 -26.62 20.32
C GLU A 92 -9.41 -25.93 21.18
N ASP A 93 -8.12 -26.11 20.87
CA ASP A 93 -7.01 -25.44 21.55
C ASP A 93 -6.80 -24.01 21.04
N PHE A 94 -7.41 -23.64 19.91
CA PHE A 94 -7.27 -22.29 19.38
C PHE A 94 -7.98 -21.28 20.28
N GLN A 95 -7.31 -20.16 20.50
CA GLN A 95 -7.73 -19.10 21.43
C GLN A 95 -7.24 -17.77 20.86
N SER A 96 -7.90 -16.68 21.23
CA SER A 96 -7.55 -15.33 20.77
C SER A 96 -6.09 -14.96 21.07
N LYS A 97 -5.49 -15.51 22.13
CA LYS A 97 -4.07 -15.32 22.46
C LYS A 97 -3.09 -15.83 21.37
N HIS A 98 -3.52 -16.77 20.54
CA HIS A 98 -2.72 -17.29 19.43
C HIS A 98 -2.70 -16.32 18.25
N ILE A 99 -3.55 -15.29 18.23
CA ILE A 99 -3.52 -14.23 17.23
C ILE A 99 -2.33 -13.29 17.52
N LYS A 100 -1.33 -13.27 16.64
CA LYS A 100 -0.15 -12.40 16.75
C LYS A 100 -0.46 -10.94 16.41
N GLY A 101 -1.47 -10.73 15.57
CA GLY A 101 -1.89 -9.40 15.14
C GLY A 101 -2.58 -9.43 13.79
N ASN A 102 -2.94 -8.24 13.33
CA ASN A 102 -3.59 -8.02 12.05
C ASN A 102 -2.84 -6.94 11.25
N LYS A 103 -3.14 -6.87 9.95
CA LYS A 103 -2.63 -5.82 9.07
C LYS A 103 -3.61 -5.52 7.96
N VAL A 104 -3.68 -4.24 7.59
CA VAL A 104 -4.38 -3.81 6.38
C VAL A 104 -3.57 -4.20 5.16
N ARG A 105 -4.22 -4.81 4.18
CA ARG A 105 -3.65 -5.17 2.89
C ARG A 105 -4.41 -4.48 1.79
N PHE A 106 -3.66 -3.80 0.91
CA PHE A 106 -4.17 -3.34 -0.36
C PHE A 106 -3.98 -4.42 -1.43
N GLN A 107 -5.08 -4.87 -2.03
CA GLN A 107 -5.07 -5.73 -3.21
C GLN A 107 -5.38 -4.89 -4.45
N PRO A 108 -4.39 -4.63 -5.33
CA PRO A 108 -4.61 -3.82 -6.52
C PRO A 108 -5.57 -4.51 -7.49
N SER A 109 -6.41 -3.71 -8.14
CA SER A 109 -7.29 -4.17 -9.22
C SER A 109 -6.48 -4.66 -10.43
N VAL A 110 -7.15 -5.33 -11.38
CA VAL A 110 -6.56 -5.71 -12.67
C VAL A 110 -6.04 -4.46 -13.41
N LYS A 111 -6.83 -3.38 -13.43
CA LYS A 111 -6.45 -2.11 -14.08
C LYS A 111 -5.15 -1.53 -13.52
N VAL A 112 -4.99 -1.54 -12.20
CA VAL A 112 -3.75 -1.08 -11.55
C VAL A 112 -2.58 -2.01 -11.85
N LYS A 113 -2.79 -3.32 -11.78
CA LYS A 113 -1.75 -4.31 -12.13
C LYS A 113 -1.26 -4.13 -13.56
N ASP A 114 -2.16 -3.90 -14.51
CA ASP A 114 -1.81 -3.72 -15.92
C ASP A 114 -1.10 -2.39 -16.18
N ALA A 115 -1.53 -1.31 -15.52
CA ALA A 115 -0.80 -0.04 -15.55
C ALA A 115 0.65 -0.21 -15.05
N MET A 116 0.86 -1.00 -14.00
CA MET A 116 2.20 -1.28 -13.45
C MET A 116 3.08 -2.15 -14.35
N LYS A 117 2.50 -3.06 -15.15
CA LYS A 117 3.26 -3.85 -16.14
C LYS A 117 3.85 -2.99 -17.25
N ASN A 118 3.19 -1.88 -17.60
CA ASN A 118 3.59 -1.00 -18.70
C ASN A 118 4.61 0.09 -18.30
N VAL A 119 5.09 0.06 -17.05
CA VAL A 119 6.04 1.06 -16.55
C VAL A 119 7.41 0.89 -17.22
N LYS A 120 7.89 1.94 -17.88
CA LYS A 120 9.27 2.02 -18.39
C LYS A 120 10.23 2.45 -17.28
N TYR A 121 11.40 1.82 -17.21
CA TYR A 121 12.42 2.12 -16.20
C TYR A 121 13.59 2.88 -16.82
N THR A 122 13.97 4.01 -16.21
CA THR A 122 15.08 4.85 -16.64
C THR A 122 16.13 4.91 -15.55
N LYS A 123 17.36 4.48 -15.87
CA LYS A 123 18.48 4.61 -14.95
C LYS A 123 18.91 6.07 -14.88
N VAL A 124 18.90 6.64 -13.69
CA VAL A 124 19.47 7.97 -13.45
C VAL A 124 20.83 7.84 -12.77
N LYS A 125 21.74 8.76 -13.06
CA LYS A 125 23.05 8.84 -12.40
C LYS A 125 22.86 9.26 -10.93
#